data_AF-A0A1Q7PE79-F1
#
_entry.id   AF-A0A1Q7PE79-F1
#
_cell.length_a   1.000
_cell.length_b   1.000
_cell.length_c   1.000
_cell.angle_alpha   90.00
_cell.angle_beta   90.00
_cell.angle_gamma   90.00
#
_symmetry.space_group_name_H-M   'P 1'
#
loop_
_entity.id
_entity.type
_entity.pdbx_description
1 polymer ?
#
loop_
_entity_poly.entity_id
_entity_poly.type
_entity_poly.pdbx_seq_one_letter_code
_entity_poly.pdbx_strand_id
1 'polypeptide(L)'
;MAKSVVTPERFAKGMTFDEYVKYAGSPGNLAREAFGSYFPDGGSIGTARRDNSAVLRERYTKTRLSDQQVAAIKWLAAQPHGPAKILVVSEDWSSDCRRDVPALARLAEAGGLELRIFNRDGKKILGTRRPDPAAYPDGNHDIVLEFMNVKNGGEWASVPIVAIYTTDFQELHRYIEYPAIYHKDHVRGYQQSARPGETEAQTKERAQREFVAMQGSPFFDVWASAGIDEILGALYEKLTVKR
;
A
#
# COMPACT_ATOMS: atom_id res chain seq x y z
N MET A 1 0.43 -2.69 -25.48
CA MET A 1 0.70 -2.40 -24.06
C MET A 1 2.09 -1.80 -23.96
N ALA A 2 2.29 -0.75 -23.17
CA ALA A 2 3.64 -0.26 -22.90
C ALA A 2 4.44 -1.36 -22.18
N LYS A 3 5.75 -1.43 -22.43
CA LYS A 3 6.62 -2.38 -21.75
C LYS A 3 6.66 -2.04 -20.25
N SER A 4 6.38 -3.02 -19.39
CA SER A 4 6.47 -2.84 -17.93
C SER A 4 7.87 -2.39 -17.51
N VAL A 5 7.95 -1.48 -16.54
CA VAL A 5 9.22 -1.07 -15.93
C VAL A 5 9.69 -2.06 -14.86
N VAL A 6 8.83 -3.00 -14.46
CA VAL A 6 9.13 -4.05 -13.47
C VAL A 6 9.81 -5.23 -14.16
N THR A 7 11.13 -5.11 -14.35
CA THR A 7 11.98 -6.24 -14.80
C THR A 7 12.45 -7.08 -13.61
N PRO A 8 12.98 -8.31 -13.83
CA PRO A 8 13.62 -9.09 -12.78
C PRO A 8 14.70 -8.31 -12.01
N GLU A 9 15.54 -7.56 -12.74
CA GLU A 9 16.61 -6.75 -12.16
C GLU A 9 16.07 -5.56 -11.37
N ARG A 10 14.95 -4.96 -11.81
CA ARG A 10 14.29 -3.89 -11.08
C ARG A 10 13.68 -4.43 -9.79
N PHE A 11 12.95 -5.54 -9.86
CA PHE A 11 12.31 -6.20 -8.73
C PHE A 11 13.31 -6.59 -7.63
N ALA A 12 14.47 -7.15 -8.01
CA ALA A 12 15.52 -7.55 -7.08
C ALA A 12 16.11 -6.39 -6.25
N LYS A 13 15.92 -5.13 -6.68
CA LYS A 13 16.37 -3.94 -5.92
C LYS A 13 15.44 -3.58 -4.76
N GLY A 14 14.26 -4.17 -4.68
CA GLY A 14 13.32 -3.89 -3.61
C GLY A 14 13.76 -4.49 -2.27
N MET A 15 13.35 -3.84 -1.20
CA MET A 15 13.61 -4.30 0.16
C MET A 15 12.75 -5.54 0.46
N THR A 16 13.30 -6.49 1.20
CA THR A 16 12.49 -7.45 1.96
C THR A 16 11.68 -6.72 3.03
N PHE A 17 10.73 -7.41 3.66
CA PHE A 17 9.96 -6.82 4.75
C PHE A 17 10.84 -6.35 5.92
N ASP A 18 11.81 -7.16 6.34
CA ASP A 18 12.72 -6.80 7.44
C ASP A 18 13.62 -5.61 7.10
N GLU A 19 14.14 -5.56 5.87
CA GLU A 19 14.89 -4.41 5.37
C GLU A 19 14.02 -3.14 5.35
N TYR A 20 12.74 -3.26 4.97
CA TYR A 20 11.80 -2.15 4.97
C TYR A 20 11.50 -1.64 6.38
N VAL A 21 11.29 -2.54 7.35
CA VAL A 21 11.09 -2.16 8.76
C VAL A 21 12.33 -1.46 9.32
N LYS A 22 13.54 -1.97 9.02
CA LYS A 22 14.80 -1.32 9.41
C LYS A 22 14.95 0.04 8.74
N TYR A 23 14.64 0.13 7.46
CA TYR A 23 14.68 1.37 6.68
C TYR A 23 13.72 2.42 7.25
N ALA A 24 12.51 2.04 7.64
CA ALA A 24 11.48 2.95 8.16
C ALA A 24 11.98 3.76 9.38
N GLY A 25 12.77 3.15 10.26
CA GLY A 25 13.36 3.81 11.44
C GLY A 25 14.76 4.40 11.21
N SER A 26 15.28 4.35 9.97
CA SER A 26 16.63 4.82 9.68
C SER A 26 16.71 6.36 9.65
N PRO A 27 17.85 6.96 10.02
CA PRO A 27 18.05 8.42 9.90
C PRO A 27 17.81 8.93 8.47
N GLY A 28 18.16 8.13 7.47
CA GLY A 28 17.94 8.47 6.05
C GLY A 28 16.46 8.54 5.69
N ASN A 29 15.63 7.64 6.19
CA ASN A 29 14.18 7.72 5.98
C ASN A 29 13.57 8.89 6.77
N LEU A 30 13.95 9.06 8.03
CA LEU A 30 13.42 10.12 8.90
C LEU A 30 13.75 11.54 8.42
N ALA A 31 14.80 11.71 7.60
CA ALA A 31 15.14 12.97 6.95
C ALA A 31 14.25 13.29 5.72
N ARG A 32 13.45 12.33 5.22
CA ARG A 32 12.50 12.54 4.11
C ARG A 32 11.22 13.20 4.62
N GLU A 33 10.47 13.83 3.72
CA GLU A 33 9.13 14.31 4.03
C GLU A 33 8.13 13.16 4.18
N ALA A 34 7.11 13.38 5.00
CA ALA A 34 5.92 12.55 5.09
C ALA A 34 4.68 13.33 4.60
N PHE A 35 3.56 12.64 4.47
CA PHE A 35 2.28 13.27 4.15
C PHE A 35 1.76 14.13 5.31
N GLY A 36 1.52 15.40 5.03
CA GLY A 36 0.83 16.32 5.94
C GLY A 36 -0.62 16.53 5.55
N SER A 37 -0.87 17.04 4.34
CA SER A 37 -2.23 17.31 3.82
C SER A 37 -2.22 17.40 2.28
N TYR A 38 -3.35 17.76 1.67
CA TYR A 38 -3.46 18.01 0.23
C TYR A 38 -3.56 19.51 -0.07
N PHE A 39 -3.02 19.93 -1.21
CA PHE A 39 -3.47 21.16 -1.85
C PHE A 39 -4.91 20.98 -2.37
N PRO A 40 -5.80 21.99 -2.28
CA PRO A 40 -7.18 21.90 -2.76
C PRO A 40 -7.32 21.36 -4.19
N ASP A 41 -6.44 21.80 -5.09
CA ASP A 41 -6.43 21.40 -6.51
C ASP A 41 -5.15 20.64 -6.94
N GLY A 42 -4.36 20.15 -5.99
CA GLY A 42 -2.98 19.69 -6.24
C GLY A 42 -2.61 18.36 -5.60
N GLY A 43 -1.29 18.12 -5.48
CA GLY A 43 -0.73 16.97 -4.77
C GLY A 43 -0.55 17.23 -3.27
N SER A 44 0.47 16.64 -2.68
CA SER A 44 0.62 16.59 -1.22
C SER A 44 1.46 17.74 -0.67
N ILE A 45 1.12 18.18 0.55
CA ILE A 45 1.91 19.07 1.39
C ILE A 45 2.73 18.20 2.36
N GLY A 46 4.05 18.40 2.35
CA GLY A 46 4.99 17.67 3.20
C GLY A 46 4.92 18.07 4.68
N THR A 47 5.24 17.12 5.55
CA THR A 47 5.50 17.33 6.98
C THR A 47 6.69 16.50 7.43
N ALA A 48 7.11 16.66 8.69
CA ALA A 48 8.17 15.85 9.28
C ALA A 48 7.76 14.38 9.36
N ARG A 49 8.65 13.47 8.94
CA ARG A 49 8.42 12.03 9.05
C ARG A 49 8.54 11.58 10.51
N ARG A 50 7.71 10.60 10.88
CA ARG A 50 7.73 9.94 12.19
C ARG A 50 8.31 8.54 12.03
N ASP A 51 8.97 8.04 13.07
CA ASP A 51 9.39 6.65 13.10
C ASP A 51 8.18 5.72 13.28
N ASN A 52 7.82 5.01 12.21
CA ASN A 52 6.75 4.02 12.20
C ASN A 52 7.27 2.57 12.22
N SER A 53 8.59 2.35 12.38
CA SER A 53 9.19 1.00 12.36
C SER A 53 8.62 0.10 13.46
N ALA A 54 8.37 0.65 14.65
CA ALA A 54 7.75 -0.08 15.75
C ALA A 54 6.30 -0.49 15.42
N VAL A 55 5.53 0.39 14.78
CA VAL A 55 4.15 0.12 14.37
C VAL A 55 4.11 -1.01 13.34
N LEU A 56 5.01 -0.99 12.34
CA LEU A 56 5.10 -2.05 11.34
C LEU A 56 5.45 -3.40 11.97
N ARG A 57 6.43 -3.41 12.89
CA ARG A 57 6.85 -4.63 13.62
C ARG A 57 5.73 -5.19 14.49
N GLU A 58 5.06 -4.34 15.26
CA GLU A 58 3.93 -4.73 16.10
C GLU A 58 2.81 -5.33 15.26
N ARG A 59 2.44 -4.66 14.16
CA ARG A 59 1.40 -5.16 13.26
C ARG A 59 1.77 -6.50 12.66
N TYR A 60 2.96 -6.65 12.09
CA TYR A 60 3.43 -7.94 11.57
C TYR A 60 3.43 -9.05 12.63
N THR A 61 3.77 -8.71 13.87
CA THR A 61 3.75 -9.65 15.00
C THR A 61 2.34 -10.11 15.35
N LYS A 62 1.33 -9.23 15.20
CA LYS A 62 -0.08 -9.51 15.48
C LYS A 62 -0.83 -10.12 14.31
N THR A 63 -0.47 -9.79 13.06
CA THR A 63 -1.17 -10.27 11.87
C THR A 63 -1.13 -11.79 11.79
N ARG A 64 -2.30 -12.40 11.66
CA ARG A 64 -2.47 -13.83 11.41
C ARG A 64 -3.37 -13.98 10.18
N LEU A 65 -2.94 -14.80 9.24
CA LEU A 65 -3.83 -15.27 8.19
C LEU A 65 -4.75 -16.34 8.75
N SER A 66 -5.98 -16.42 8.24
CA SER A 66 -6.85 -17.55 8.53
C SER A 66 -6.32 -18.82 7.87
N ASP A 67 -6.73 -19.98 8.38
CA ASP A 67 -6.36 -21.27 7.79
C ASP A 67 -6.79 -21.36 6.32
N GLN A 68 -7.92 -20.75 5.98
CA GLN A 68 -8.44 -20.69 4.61
C GLN A 68 -7.56 -19.83 3.70
N GLN A 69 -7.10 -18.66 4.17
CA GLN A 69 -6.18 -17.80 3.43
C GLN A 69 -4.83 -18.51 3.20
N VAL A 70 -4.30 -19.20 4.21
CA VAL A 70 -3.06 -20.00 4.10
C VAL A 70 -3.23 -21.14 3.10
N ALA A 71 -4.32 -21.89 3.18
CA ALA A 71 -4.60 -22.98 2.24
C ALA A 71 -4.74 -22.45 0.80
N ALA A 72 -5.46 -21.34 0.62
CA ALA A 72 -5.68 -20.73 -0.69
C ALA A 72 -4.37 -20.28 -1.34
N ILE A 73 -3.51 -19.54 -0.64
CA ILE A 73 -2.26 -19.05 -1.24
C ILE A 73 -1.31 -20.20 -1.60
N LYS A 74 -1.22 -21.23 -0.76
CA LYS A 74 -0.40 -22.43 -1.04
C LYS A 74 -0.91 -23.17 -2.27
N TRP A 75 -2.23 -23.32 -2.38
CA TRP A 75 -2.84 -23.97 -3.54
C TRP A 75 -2.61 -23.16 -4.82
N LEU A 76 -2.81 -21.84 -4.77
CA LEU A 76 -2.60 -20.93 -5.90
C LEU A 76 -1.14 -20.97 -6.37
N ALA A 77 -0.18 -20.84 -5.45
CA ALA A 77 1.25 -20.86 -5.77
C ALA A 77 1.71 -22.19 -6.39
N ALA A 78 1.04 -23.31 -6.08
CA ALA A 78 1.33 -24.61 -6.67
C ALA A 78 0.75 -24.80 -8.08
N GLN A 79 -0.11 -23.90 -8.57
CA GLN A 79 -0.65 -23.99 -9.92
C GLN A 79 0.40 -23.66 -10.99
N PRO A 80 0.30 -24.23 -12.20
CA PRO A 80 1.05 -23.74 -13.35
C PRO A 80 0.78 -22.25 -13.57
N HIS A 81 1.84 -21.46 -13.72
CA HIS A 81 1.75 -20.00 -13.81
C HIS A 81 1.06 -19.34 -12.61
N GLY A 82 1.13 -19.97 -11.42
CA GLY A 82 0.65 -19.42 -10.16
C GLY A 82 1.47 -18.22 -9.68
N PRO A 83 1.00 -17.52 -8.64
CA PRO A 83 1.70 -16.37 -8.07
C PRO A 83 3.00 -16.81 -7.40
N ALA A 84 4.08 -16.08 -7.68
CA ALA A 84 5.41 -16.33 -7.15
C ALA A 84 6.10 -15.07 -6.61
N LYS A 85 5.65 -13.87 -7.01
CA LYS A 85 6.29 -12.61 -6.66
C LYS A 85 5.26 -11.55 -6.31
N ILE A 86 5.56 -10.74 -5.30
CA ILE A 86 4.76 -9.58 -4.89
C ILE A 86 5.67 -8.36 -4.90
N LEU A 87 5.37 -7.40 -5.77
CA LEU A 87 5.94 -6.05 -5.70
C LEU A 87 5.01 -5.17 -4.89
N VAL A 88 5.57 -4.42 -3.95
CA VAL A 88 4.82 -3.43 -3.17
C VAL A 88 5.48 -2.05 -3.29
N VAL A 89 4.72 -1.03 -3.69
CA VAL A 89 5.14 0.37 -3.47
C VAL A 89 4.47 0.84 -2.18
N SER A 90 5.28 1.23 -1.19
CA SER A 90 4.83 1.54 0.16
C SER A 90 5.48 2.80 0.70
N GLU A 91 4.78 3.49 1.60
CA GLU A 91 5.31 4.59 2.39
C GLU A 91 4.87 4.46 3.84
N ASP A 92 5.82 4.49 4.78
CA ASP A 92 5.52 4.17 6.19
C ASP A 92 4.63 5.23 6.87
N TRP A 93 4.57 6.44 6.32
CA TRP A 93 3.64 7.47 6.76
C TRP A 93 2.18 7.14 6.42
N SER A 94 1.92 6.29 5.42
CA SER A 94 0.55 5.92 5.02
C SER A 94 -0.03 4.93 6.02
N SER A 95 -1.25 5.19 6.49
CA SER A 95 -1.98 4.23 7.31
C SER A 95 -2.26 2.95 6.52
N ASP A 96 -2.62 3.05 5.25
CA ASP A 96 -2.94 1.87 4.44
C ASP A 96 -1.73 0.97 4.25
N CYS A 97 -0.54 1.56 4.05
CA CYS A 97 0.70 0.79 4.01
C CYS A 97 0.97 0.08 5.34
N ARG A 98 0.80 0.79 6.46
CA ARG A 98 0.94 0.18 7.80
C ARG A 98 -0.10 -0.91 8.05
N ARG A 99 -1.28 -0.85 7.41
CA ARG A 99 -2.31 -1.88 7.45
C ARG A 99 -1.90 -3.13 6.66
N ASP A 100 -1.59 -2.94 5.38
CA ASP A 100 -1.58 -4.05 4.41
C ASP A 100 -0.21 -4.68 4.24
N VAL A 101 0.88 -3.91 4.33
CA VAL A 101 2.23 -4.45 4.09
C VAL A 101 2.61 -5.58 5.06
N PRO A 102 2.31 -5.49 6.37
CA PRO A 102 2.49 -6.62 7.27
C PRO A 102 1.65 -7.87 6.89
N ALA A 103 0.44 -7.69 6.36
CA ALA A 103 -0.41 -8.80 5.91
C ALA A 103 0.11 -9.43 4.61
N LEU A 104 0.62 -8.61 3.68
CA LEU A 104 1.27 -9.09 2.45
C LEU A 104 2.55 -9.86 2.75
N ALA A 105 3.33 -9.45 3.74
CA ALA A 105 4.49 -10.21 4.20
C ALA A 105 4.08 -11.60 4.71
N ARG A 106 3.00 -11.69 5.51
CA ARG A 106 2.44 -12.99 5.94
C ARG A 106 1.92 -13.83 4.78
N LEU A 107 1.28 -13.21 3.79
CA LEU A 107 0.81 -13.88 2.57
C LEU A 107 1.98 -14.47 1.78
N ALA A 108 3.04 -13.70 1.61
CA ALA A 108 4.26 -14.12 0.93
C ALA A 108 4.92 -15.30 1.64
N GLU A 109 5.07 -15.22 2.97
CA GLU A 109 5.59 -16.32 3.79
C GLU A 109 4.75 -17.60 3.67
N ALA A 110 3.44 -17.48 3.78
CA ALA A 110 2.53 -18.63 3.75
C ALA A 110 2.54 -19.35 2.38
N GLY A 111 2.63 -18.59 1.29
CA GLY A 111 2.66 -19.13 -0.07
C GLY A 111 4.06 -19.44 -0.62
N GLY A 112 5.12 -19.00 0.05
CA GLY A 112 6.48 -19.09 -0.48
C GLY A 112 6.76 -18.13 -1.64
N LEU A 113 6.13 -16.94 -1.64
CA LEU A 113 6.32 -15.92 -2.67
C LEU A 113 7.46 -14.98 -2.27
N GLU A 114 8.18 -14.45 -3.26
CA GLU A 114 9.16 -13.39 -3.04
C GLU A 114 8.46 -12.03 -2.92
N LEU A 115 8.67 -11.31 -1.81
CA LEU A 115 8.12 -9.97 -1.58
C LEU A 115 9.21 -8.91 -1.65
N ARG A 116 8.99 -7.87 -2.48
CA ARG A 116 9.92 -6.75 -2.67
C ARG A 116 9.19 -5.41 -2.54
N ILE A 117 9.68 -4.57 -1.64
CA ILE A 117 9.08 -3.29 -1.26
C ILE A 117 9.93 -2.13 -1.78
N PHE A 118 9.27 -1.17 -2.40
CA PHE A 118 9.85 0.08 -2.92
C PHE A 118 9.18 1.26 -2.24
N ASN A 119 9.94 2.32 -1.97
CA ASN A 119 9.34 3.59 -1.57
C ASN A 119 8.69 4.27 -2.78
N ARG A 120 7.59 4.99 -2.58
CA ARG A 120 7.01 5.81 -3.65
C ARG A 120 7.85 7.04 -3.89
N ASP A 121 8.03 7.80 -2.83
CA ASP A 121 8.57 9.15 -2.84
C ASP A 121 10.10 9.15 -2.79
N GLY A 122 10.73 10.22 -3.23
CA GLY A 122 12.15 10.49 -2.97
C GLY A 122 12.37 11.15 -1.61
N LYS A 123 13.24 12.16 -1.55
CA LYS A 123 13.39 13.04 -0.37
C LYS A 123 12.13 13.86 -0.05
N LYS A 124 11.39 14.24 -1.09
CA LYS A 124 10.19 15.08 -1.02
C LYS A 124 8.94 14.23 -1.24
N ILE A 125 7.86 14.57 -0.56
CA ILE A 125 6.57 13.96 -0.88
C ILE A 125 6.11 14.43 -2.25
N LEU A 126 5.39 13.58 -2.97
CA LEU A 126 4.79 13.94 -4.24
C LEU A 126 3.85 15.17 -4.14
N GLY A 127 4.30 16.30 -4.68
CA GLY A 127 3.58 17.58 -4.68
C GLY A 127 2.52 17.72 -5.79
N THR A 128 2.44 16.76 -6.70
CA THR A 128 1.45 16.71 -7.81
C THR A 128 0.62 15.43 -7.75
N ARG A 129 -0.50 15.35 -8.48
CA ARG A 129 -1.29 14.10 -8.54
C ARG A 129 -0.60 13.02 -9.38
N ARG A 130 -0.06 13.42 -10.53
CA ARG A 130 0.71 12.57 -11.43
C ARG A 130 2.21 12.79 -11.22
N PRO A 131 2.99 11.73 -10.97
CA PRO A 131 4.42 11.86 -10.74
C PRO A 131 5.23 12.08 -12.01
N ASP A 132 6.38 12.76 -11.87
CA ASP A 132 7.37 12.97 -12.91
C ASP A 132 8.69 12.29 -12.50
N PRO A 133 9.06 11.15 -13.11
CA PRO A 133 10.31 10.45 -12.80
C PRO A 133 11.56 11.23 -13.19
N ALA A 134 11.49 12.12 -14.18
CA ALA A 134 12.65 12.90 -14.62
C ALA A 134 12.97 14.03 -13.62
N ALA A 135 11.94 14.65 -13.06
CA ALA A 135 12.09 15.69 -12.05
C ALA A 135 12.53 15.16 -10.67
N TYR A 136 12.17 13.91 -10.34
CA TYR A 136 12.41 13.29 -9.03
C TYR A 136 13.04 11.89 -9.17
N PRO A 137 14.32 11.81 -9.59
CA PRO A 137 14.98 10.53 -9.89
C PRO A 137 15.29 9.68 -8.65
N ASP A 138 15.11 10.23 -7.45
CA ASP A 138 15.34 9.55 -6.17
C ASP A 138 14.09 8.82 -5.62
N GLY A 139 12.93 8.97 -6.26
CA GLY A 139 11.72 8.18 -6.00
C GLY A 139 11.55 7.00 -6.96
N ASN A 140 10.52 6.17 -6.75
CA ASN A 140 10.14 5.11 -7.70
C ASN A 140 8.89 5.50 -8.50
N HIS A 141 8.86 6.74 -8.95
CA HIS A 141 7.76 7.35 -9.70
C HIS A 141 7.47 6.65 -11.04
N ASP A 142 8.48 6.04 -11.66
CA ASP A 142 8.36 5.22 -12.86
C ASP A 142 7.44 4.02 -12.64
N ILE A 143 7.62 3.32 -11.52
CA ILE A 143 6.75 2.20 -11.13
C ILE A 143 5.34 2.73 -10.86
N VAL A 144 5.21 3.83 -10.13
CA VAL A 144 3.91 4.42 -9.78
C VAL A 144 3.10 4.79 -11.02
N LEU A 145 3.73 5.33 -12.06
CA LEU A 145 3.08 5.67 -13.32
C LEU A 145 2.43 4.46 -14.03
N GLU A 146 3.01 3.27 -13.87
CA GLU A 146 2.46 2.03 -14.44
C GLU A 146 1.18 1.56 -13.71
N PHE A 147 1.04 1.93 -12.44
CA PHE A 147 -0.01 1.47 -11.52
C PHE A 147 -0.85 2.62 -10.95
N MET A 148 -1.04 3.69 -11.71
CA MET A 148 -1.83 4.82 -11.27
C MET A 148 -3.28 4.40 -10.94
N ASN A 149 -3.79 4.90 -9.82
CA ASN A 149 -5.12 4.58 -9.33
C ASN A 149 -6.17 5.50 -9.97
N VAL A 150 -7.00 4.96 -10.86
CA VAL A 150 -8.11 5.71 -11.46
C VAL A 150 -9.35 5.56 -10.59
N LYS A 151 -9.72 6.63 -9.90
CA LYS A 151 -10.93 6.67 -9.06
C LYS A 151 -11.50 8.07 -8.96
N ASN A 152 -12.81 8.17 -8.73
CA ASN A 152 -13.53 9.42 -8.54
C ASN A 152 -13.28 10.46 -9.67
N GLY A 153 -13.19 9.98 -10.92
CA GLY A 153 -12.94 10.83 -12.09
C GLY A 153 -11.51 11.39 -12.19
N GLY A 154 -10.57 10.90 -11.36
CA GLY A 154 -9.18 11.32 -11.36
C GLY A 154 -8.21 10.14 -11.34
N GLU A 155 -6.92 10.48 -11.44
CA GLU A 155 -5.82 9.53 -11.43
C GLU A 155 -4.86 9.90 -10.27
N TRP A 156 -4.52 8.92 -9.44
CA TRP A 156 -3.84 9.14 -8.16
C TRP A 156 -2.63 8.22 -8.00
N ALA A 157 -1.51 8.78 -7.53
CA ALA A 157 -0.34 8.03 -7.06
C ALA A 157 -0.57 7.40 -5.66
N SER A 158 -1.63 6.60 -5.54
CA SER A 158 -2.04 5.95 -4.28
C SER A 158 -0.99 4.94 -3.79
N VAL A 159 -0.97 4.69 -2.48
CA VAL A 159 -0.17 3.63 -1.83
C VAL A 159 -0.99 2.94 -0.74
N PRO A 160 -0.80 1.63 -0.50
CA PRO A 160 0.15 0.76 -1.18
C PRO A 160 -0.29 0.44 -2.62
N ILE A 161 0.65 0.28 -3.53
CA ILE A 161 0.45 -0.43 -4.80
C ILE A 161 0.97 -1.84 -4.59
N VAL A 162 0.17 -2.85 -4.91
CA VAL A 162 0.55 -4.26 -4.82
C VAL A 162 0.35 -4.86 -6.20
N ALA A 163 1.42 -5.40 -6.78
CA ALA A 163 1.36 -6.14 -8.03
C ALA A 163 1.88 -7.55 -7.82
N ILE A 164 1.12 -8.55 -8.25
CA ILE A 164 1.40 -9.96 -8.05
C ILE A 164 1.72 -10.59 -9.40
N TYR A 165 2.82 -11.33 -9.46
CA TYR A 165 3.35 -11.90 -10.69
C TYR A 165 3.62 -13.39 -10.57
N THR A 166 3.69 -14.03 -11.72
CA THR A 166 4.30 -15.35 -11.92
C THR A 166 5.83 -15.30 -11.76
N THR A 167 6.48 -16.46 -11.86
CA THR A 167 7.95 -16.56 -11.82
C THR A 167 8.62 -15.75 -12.93
N ASP A 168 8.02 -15.71 -14.11
CA ASP A 168 8.49 -15.03 -15.32
C ASP A 168 7.92 -13.61 -15.51
N PHE A 169 7.44 -12.98 -14.42
CA PHE A 169 6.93 -11.61 -14.41
C PHE A 169 5.69 -11.35 -15.28
N GLN A 170 4.85 -12.38 -15.50
CA GLN A 170 3.49 -12.15 -15.98
C GLN A 170 2.64 -11.63 -14.83
N GLU A 171 2.02 -10.47 -15.02
CA GLU A 171 1.16 -9.87 -14.01
C GLU A 171 -0.16 -10.64 -13.89
N LEU A 172 -0.47 -11.05 -12.66
CA LEU A 172 -1.70 -11.75 -12.32
C LEU A 172 -2.76 -10.80 -11.79
N HIS A 173 -2.39 -9.91 -10.88
CA HIS A 173 -3.34 -9.02 -10.20
C HIS A 173 -2.67 -7.75 -9.66
N ARG A 174 -3.48 -6.69 -9.51
CA ARG A 174 -3.12 -5.42 -8.87
C ARG A 174 -4.14 -5.11 -7.77
N TYR A 175 -3.65 -4.79 -6.58
CA TYR A 175 -4.43 -4.27 -5.46
C TYR A 175 -3.86 -2.90 -5.06
N ILE A 176 -4.71 -1.88 -4.94
CA ILE A 176 -4.26 -0.50 -4.74
C ILE A 176 -5.05 0.18 -3.61
N GLU A 177 -4.32 0.73 -2.65
CA GLU A 177 -4.76 1.57 -1.52
C GLU A 177 -5.56 0.86 -0.42
N TYR A 178 -6.71 0.25 -0.70
CA TYR A 178 -7.56 -0.34 0.33
C TYR A 178 -8.56 -1.36 -0.25
N PRO A 179 -9.05 -2.31 0.58
CA PRO A 179 -10.05 -3.25 0.09
C PRO A 179 -11.36 -2.54 -0.19
N ALA A 180 -12.11 -3.04 -1.16
CA ALA A 180 -13.39 -2.47 -1.56
C ALA A 180 -14.33 -2.31 -0.35
N ILE A 181 -14.40 -3.31 0.53
CA ILE A 181 -15.29 -3.29 1.70
C ILE A 181 -15.00 -2.17 2.71
N TYR A 182 -13.81 -1.54 2.68
CA TYR A 182 -13.50 -0.44 3.59
C TYR A 182 -14.32 0.82 3.27
N HIS A 183 -14.67 1.06 2.00
CA HIS A 183 -15.34 2.32 1.60
C HIS A 183 -14.64 3.56 2.18
N LYS A 184 -13.30 3.57 2.18
CA LYS A 184 -12.47 4.54 2.92
C LYS A 184 -12.87 5.99 2.63
N ASP A 185 -13.09 6.34 1.36
CA ASP A 185 -13.40 7.71 0.97
C ASP A 185 -14.70 8.20 1.62
N HIS A 186 -15.70 7.33 1.77
CA HIS A 186 -16.95 7.64 2.47
C HIS A 186 -16.71 7.84 3.98
N VAL A 187 -16.03 6.89 4.62
CA VAL A 187 -15.75 6.94 6.07
C VAL A 187 -14.88 8.15 6.42
N ARG A 188 -13.82 8.39 5.66
CA ARG A 188 -12.90 9.52 5.88
C ARG A 188 -13.55 10.85 5.54
N GLY A 189 -14.33 10.92 4.46
CA GLY A 189 -15.11 12.10 4.12
C GLY A 189 -16.07 12.50 5.23
N TYR A 190 -16.77 11.53 5.83
CA TYR A 190 -17.63 11.79 6.99
C TYR A 190 -16.84 12.29 8.21
N GLN A 191 -15.73 11.64 8.56
CA GLN A 191 -14.89 12.04 9.70
C GLN A 191 -14.33 13.47 9.52
N GLN A 192 -13.99 13.85 8.29
CA GLN A 192 -13.41 15.15 7.94
C GLN A 192 -14.45 16.27 7.75
N SER A 193 -15.75 15.94 7.67
CA SER A 193 -16.80 16.94 7.48
C SER A 193 -17.02 17.76 8.76
N ALA A 194 -17.26 19.07 8.61
CA ALA A 194 -17.57 19.96 9.72
C ALA A 194 -18.92 19.59 10.36
N ARG A 195 -19.02 19.70 11.69
CA ARG A 195 -20.29 19.55 12.42
C ARG A 195 -20.87 20.91 12.80
N PRO A 196 -22.20 21.02 13.03
CA PRO A 196 -22.81 22.27 13.47
C PRO A 196 -22.12 22.83 14.72
N GLY A 197 -21.67 24.08 14.65
CA GLY A 197 -21.00 24.78 15.75
C GLY A 197 -19.49 24.54 15.87
N GLU A 198 -18.88 23.70 15.05
CA GLU A 198 -17.42 23.52 15.04
C GLU A 198 -16.72 24.59 14.20
N THR A 199 -15.61 25.12 14.72
CA THR A 199 -14.62 25.84 13.91
C THR A 199 -13.82 24.86 13.03
N GLU A 200 -13.08 25.37 12.03
CA GLU A 200 -12.22 24.54 11.19
C GLU A 200 -11.14 23.80 12.01
N ALA A 201 -10.55 24.46 13.01
CA ALA A 201 -9.55 23.87 13.88
C ALA A 201 -10.14 22.70 14.70
N GLN A 202 -11.33 22.89 15.27
CA GLN A 202 -12.04 21.84 16.01
C GLN A 202 -12.43 20.66 15.11
N THR A 203 -12.86 20.95 13.87
CA THR A 203 -13.15 19.92 12.86
C THR A 203 -11.90 19.08 12.57
N LYS A 204 -10.75 19.73 12.32
CA LYS A 204 -9.48 19.05 12.05
C LYS A 204 -9.01 18.20 13.23
N GLU A 205 -9.08 18.73 14.44
CA GLU A 205 -8.69 18.01 15.66
C GLU A 205 -9.56 16.75 15.87
N ARG A 206 -10.88 16.90 15.76
CA ARG A 206 -11.82 15.77 15.85
C ARG A 206 -11.55 14.74 14.75
N ALA A 207 -11.44 15.17 13.50
CA ALA A 207 -11.22 14.27 12.37
C ALA A 207 -9.93 13.46 12.54
N GLN A 208 -8.88 14.07 13.11
CA GLN A 208 -7.64 13.40 13.44
C GLN A 208 -7.81 12.40 14.59
N ARG A 209 -8.52 12.77 15.66
CA ARG A 209 -8.83 11.86 16.78
C ARG A 209 -9.61 10.63 16.31
N GLU A 210 -10.65 10.84 15.50
CA GLU A 210 -11.46 9.74 14.93
C GLU A 210 -10.64 8.86 13.99
N PHE A 211 -9.72 9.44 13.22
CA PHE A 211 -8.81 8.67 12.37
C PHE A 211 -7.86 7.77 13.16
N VAL A 212 -7.30 8.30 14.26
CA VAL A 212 -6.42 7.54 15.15
C VAL A 212 -7.19 6.44 15.87
N ALA A 213 -8.39 6.75 16.38
CA ALA A 213 -9.26 5.76 17.02
C ALA A 213 -9.64 4.61 16.08
N MET A 214 -9.97 4.93 14.82
CA MET A 214 -10.24 3.92 13.79
C MET A 214 -9.01 3.03 13.53
N GLN A 215 -7.81 3.60 13.41
CA GLN A 215 -6.57 2.83 13.20
C GLN A 215 -6.24 1.90 14.38
N GLY A 216 -6.66 2.26 15.59
CA GLY A 216 -6.53 1.43 16.80
C GLY A 216 -7.70 0.46 17.01
N SER A 217 -8.73 0.50 16.16
CA SER A 217 -9.90 -0.37 16.28
C SER A 217 -9.67 -1.72 15.62
N PRO A 218 -10.45 -2.76 15.99
CA PRO A 218 -10.40 -4.06 15.32
C PRO A 218 -10.69 -4.00 13.82
N PHE A 219 -11.44 -3.00 13.36
CA PHE A 219 -11.80 -2.87 11.94
C PHE A 219 -10.60 -2.64 11.04
N PHE A 220 -9.52 -2.05 11.57
CA PHE A 220 -8.31 -1.88 10.79
C PHE A 220 -7.67 -3.22 10.40
N ASP A 221 -7.77 -4.21 11.29
CA ASP A 221 -7.30 -5.58 11.04
C ASP A 221 -8.33 -6.37 10.20
N VAL A 222 -9.63 -6.10 10.37
CA VAL A 222 -10.69 -6.62 9.47
C VAL A 222 -10.42 -6.23 8.02
N TRP A 223 -10.09 -4.96 7.76
CA TRP A 223 -9.78 -4.51 6.41
C TRP A 223 -8.43 -5.05 5.90
N ALA A 224 -7.43 -5.23 6.77
CA ALA A 224 -6.21 -5.91 6.37
C ALA A 224 -6.50 -7.35 5.88
N SER A 225 -7.33 -8.09 6.63
CA SER A 225 -7.77 -9.44 6.26
C SER A 225 -8.58 -9.43 4.96
N ALA A 226 -9.53 -8.51 4.82
CA ALA A 226 -10.36 -8.41 3.63
C ALA A 226 -9.53 -8.12 2.37
N GLY A 227 -8.46 -7.31 2.48
CA GLY A 227 -7.53 -7.09 1.37
C GLY A 227 -6.84 -8.38 0.92
N ILE A 228 -6.50 -9.27 1.86
CA ILE A 228 -5.96 -10.60 1.52
C ILE A 228 -7.03 -11.45 0.81
N ASP A 229 -8.27 -11.44 1.29
CA ASP A 229 -9.36 -12.20 0.66
C ASP A 229 -9.64 -11.73 -0.77
N GLU A 230 -9.66 -10.42 -1.00
CA GLU A 230 -9.82 -9.82 -2.34
C GLU A 230 -8.69 -10.24 -3.29
N ILE A 231 -7.43 -10.17 -2.81
CA ILE A 231 -6.27 -10.62 -3.57
C ILE A 231 -6.40 -12.10 -3.95
N LEU A 232 -6.72 -12.97 -3.00
CA LEU A 232 -6.83 -14.42 -3.23
C LEU A 232 -7.95 -14.74 -4.23
N GLY A 233 -9.10 -14.10 -4.09
CA GLY A 233 -10.23 -14.25 -5.01
C GLY A 233 -9.86 -13.83 -6.44
N ALA A 234 -9.20 -12.69 -6.59
CA ALA A 234 -8.78 -12.19 -7.89
C ALA A 234 -7.71 -13.07 -8.56
N LEU A 235 -6.79 -13.63 -7.77
CA LEU A 235 -5.80 -14.59 -8.28
C LEU A 235 -6.46 -15.89 -8.77
N TYR A 236 -7.43 -16.40 -8.01
CA TYR A 236 -8.19 -17.58 -8.44
C TYR A 236 -8.95 -17.31 -9.74
N GLU A 237 -9.64 -16.17 -9.84
CA GLU A 237 -10.33 -15.75 -11.07
C GLU A 237 -9.34 -15.70 -12.24
N LYS A 238 -8.18 -15.05 -12.06
CA LYS A 238 -7.16 -14.91 -13.10
C LYS A 238 -6.67 -16.24 -13.65
N LEU A 239 -6.49 -17.25 -12.79
CA LEU A 239 -6.02 -18.58 -13.20
C LEU A 239 -7.15 -19.45 -13.80
N THR A 240 -8.39 -19.18 -13.44
CA THR A 240 -9.55 -20.00 -13.84
C THR A 240 -10.19 -19.51 -15.13
N VAL A 241 -10.37 -18.19 -15.26
CA VAL A 241 -11.04 -17.57 -16.40
C VAL A 241 -10.03 -17.40 -17.54
N LYS A 242 -10.02 -18.39 -18.44
CA LYS A 242 -9.23 -18.31 -19.68
C LYS A 242 -9.87 -17.29 -20.61
N ARG A 243 -9.13 -16.23 -20.94
CA ARG A 243 -9.48 -15.27 -21.99
C ARG A 243 -8.67 -15.56 -23.25
#